data_AF-A0A015SR62-F1
#
_entry.id   AF-A0A015SR62-F1
#
_cell.length_a   1.000
_cell.length_b   1.000
_cell.length_c   1.000
_cell.angle_alpha   90.00
_cell.angle_beta   90.00
_cell.angle_gamma   90.00
#
_symmetry.space_group_name_H-M   'P 1'
#
loop_
_entity.id
_entity.type
_entity.pdbx_description
1 polymer ?
#
loop_
_entity_poly.entity_id
_entity_poly.type
_entity_poly.pdbx_seq_one_letter_code
_entity_poly.pdbx_strand_id
1 'polypeptide(L)'
;MSVVGCGYDGLVGTQGVVDTPEMMSGEISLTLNLSLNDNGSTTRAGEDDQEVTRPGVDQSGIDENKIHTIYLFLEKLKDDDTSADNGKKKYIRFTNWQGAVNQIKVPIDASQLQVGPNRIYVGVNLTEEQAKHFATGDNPPYTIPTAYQNLNYGLSEVYAPGGGIGLNTGYPGIYTRKDIAMFCTEGQKLVFAKGTMEYSCDVPFVLKRNVAKVLTTCKVADDPVVDGEQGVKYCILQGDLCYPGDYMETDLRGQDRGWIRQSDVRFLVNALNLKSFIMEKSEWDFDKQKWKYMDPNYEGLDQYFTINSSGVPIPQLKGEFLYNAVQMLNQQSAYYAGTLVHDENRLPEAGKDNSGSYYAGLYCPENTFTTDQVSDANLLILEEYDYPWPMITHVSITAKFTPRELYVEKEMADWIMNEEDDNVPSEMRGKIKQKVENGRDFLTVEGGGTIVIINTDSEKESQAILTASLRKHYAVQESGIYDHQKKGFPENTYLSVVDEQGYTEFYTYGAARIIAEAAGWREDPDDEDNYKQLASFKAMPRGRGYYYTYIDNRKESERNKPVTYADSQVERNMYYILTINSFSSPGRTGSEPEYVKVHTHIKDWKPGGNASVELN
;
A
#
# COMPACT_ATOMS: atom_id res chain seq x y z
N MET A 1 -51.64 -28.77 -49.13
CA MET A 1 -53.13 -28.76 -49.11
C MET A 1 -53.54 -28.73 -47.65
N SER A 2 -54.33 -27.74 -47.26
CA SER A 2 -54.62 -27.33 -45.89
C SER A 2 -56.01 -27.79 -45.44
N VAL A 3 -56.15 -28.05 -44.12
CA VAL A 3 -57.34 -27.78 -43.24
C VAL A 3 -58.53 -28.73 -43.46
N VAL A 4 -59.19 -29.31 -42.45
CA VAL A 4 -60.04 -28.78 -41.34
C VAL A 4 -60.07 -29.85 -40.22
N GLY A 5 -59.87 -29.60 -38.92
CA GLY A 5 -60.71 -28.89 -37.91
C GLY A 5 -61.65 -29.91 -37.21
N CYS A 6 -61.99 -29.93 -35.92
CA CYS A 6 -61.97 -29.07 -34.71
C CYS A 6 -62.05 -30.07 -33.50
N GLY A 7 -61.90 -29.77 -32.21
CA GLY A 7 -61.98 -28.58 -31.38
C GLY A 7 -62.11 -29.03 -29.90
N TYR A 8 -61.74 -28.12 -28.99
CA TYR A 8 -61.65 -28.19 -27.54
C TYR A 8 -62.88 -28.69 -26.76
N ASP A 9 -62.64 -29.25 -25.56
CA ASP A 9 -63.31 -28.82 -24.33
C ASP A 9 -62.35 -28.95 -23.13
N GLY A 10 -62.25 -27.87 -22.35
CA GLY A 10 -61.36 -27.74 -21.20
C GLY A 10 -62.05 -27.98 -19.87
N LEU A 11 -61.27 -28.32 -18.84
CA LEU A 11 -61.65 -28.16 -17.45
C LEU A 11 -60.44 -27.67 -16.63
N VAL A 12 -60.49 -26.37 -16.34
CA VAL A 12 -60.26 -25.71 -15.04
C VAL A 12 -58.99 -26.08 -14.26
N GLY A 13 -58.13 -25.07 -14.12
CA GLY A 13 -56.92 -25.11 -13.33
C GLY A 13 -57.15 -25.45 -11.86
N THR A 14 -56.29 -26.32 -11.36
CA THR A 14 -55.85 -26.24 -9.97
C THR A 14 -54.57 -25.40 -9.97
N GLN A 15 -54.56 -24.38 -9.11
CA GLN A 15 -53.38 -23.59 -8.80
C GLN A 15 -52.20 -24.53 -8.59
N GLY A 16 -51.09 -24.26 -9.28
CA GLY A 16 -49.84 -25.01 -9.13
C GLY A 16 -49.53 -25.12 -7.65
N VAL A 17 -49.50 -26.35 -7.16
CA VAL A 17 -48.94 -26.69 -5.86
C VAL A 17 -47.57 -26.03 -5.83
N VAL A 18 -47.36 -25.12 -4.89
CA VAL A 18 -46.02 -24.65 -4.52
C VAL A 18 -45.31 -25.92 -4.07
N ASP A 19 -44.49 -26.48 -4.95
CA ASP A 19 -43.73 -27.69 -4.68
C ASP A 19 -42.89 -27.39 -3.43
N THR A 20 -43.32 -27.94 -2.30
CA THR A 20 -42.65 -27.66 -1.03
C THR A 20 -41.32 -28.39 -1.14
N PRO A 21 -40.18 -27.67 -1.11
CA PRO A 21 -38.92 -28.28 -1.47
C PRO A 21 -38.64 -29.46 -0.53
N GLU A 22 -38.43 -30.64 -1.12
CA GLU A 22 -38.26 -31.87 -0.37
C GLU A 22 -36.86 -31.89 0.25
N MET A 23 -36.81 -31.93 1.59
CA MET A 23 -35.56 -31.87 2.36
C MET A 23 -34.97 -33.28 2.57
N MET A 24 -33.66 -33.35 2.75
CA MET A 24 -32.99 -34.60 3.13
C MET A 24 -33.21 -34.91 4.63
N SER A 25 -32.99 -36.16 5.03
CA SER A 25 -33.10 -36.60 6.44
C SER A 25 -31.89 -37.46 6.84
N GLY A 26 -31.46 -37.35 8.11
CA GLY A 26 -30.27 -38.03 8.65
C GLY A 26 -29.07 -37.09 8.89
N GLU A 27 -27.93 -37.65 9.26
CA GLU A 27 -26.64 -36.95 9.30
C GLU A 27 -25.89 -37.29 8.02
N ILE A 28 -25.49 -36.27 7.26
CA ILE A 28 -24.77 -36.44 5.99
C ILE A 28 -23.34 -35.98 6.17
N SER A 29 -22.36 -36.73 5.68
CA SER A 29 -20.98 -36.29 5.66
C SER A 29 -20.59 -35.84 4.26
N LEU A 30 -20.13 -34.59 4.13
CA LEU A 30 -19.42 -34.12 2.94
C LEU A 30 -17.92 -34.28 3.19
N THR A 31 -17.21 -34.94 2.28
CA THR A 31 -15.75 -34.99 2.33
C THR A 31 -15.18 -33.93 1.40
N LEU A 32 -14.47 -32.96 1.98
CA LEU A 32 -13.75 -31.91 1.26
C LEU A 32 -12.26 -32.24 1.26
N ASN A 33 -11.62 -32.28 0.10
CA ASN A 33 -10.17 -32.41 0.06
C ASN A 33 -9.56 -31.02 -0.16
N LEU A 34 -8.78 -30.56 0.82
CA LEU A 34 -8.09 -29.26 0.78
C LEU A 34 -6.58 -29.51 0.71
N SER A 35 -5.91 -29.10 -0.36
CA SER A 35 -4.45 -29.06 -0.42
C SER A 35 -3.97 -27.62 -0.28
N LEU A 36 -3.17 -27.35 0.74
CA LEU A 36 -2.44 -26.09 0.90
C LEU A 36 -1.01 -26.34 0.39
N ASN A 37 -0.56 -25.59 -0.63
CA ASN A 37 0.78 -25.76 -1.18
C ASN A 37 1.85 -25.03 -0.34
N ASP A 38 2.90 -25.79 -0.01
CA ASP A 38 4.26 -25.51 0.47
C ASP A 38 4.59 -25.30 1.99
N ASN A 39 5.37 -26.27 2.48
CA ASN A 39 6.47 -26.27 3.47
C ASN A 39 6.32 -25.63 4.87
N GLY A 40 5.12 -25.27 5.31
CA GLY A 40 4.83 -24.98 6.72
C GLY A 40 4.33 -26.23 7.47
N SER A 41 4.82 -26.50 8.68
CA SER A 41 4.24 -27.57 9.49
C SER A 41 2.78 -27.22 9.82
N THR A 42 1.86 -28.09 9.44
CA THR A 42 0.44 -27.97 9.77
C THR A 42 0.24 -28.29 11.25
N THR A 43 0.04 -27.27 12.09
CA THR A 43 -0.38 -27.50 13.48
C THR A 43 -1.90 -27.59 13.55
N ARG A 44 -2.38 -28.68 14.19
CA ARG A 44 -3.78 -28.92 14.56
C ARG A 44 -4.39 -27.71 15.27
N ALA A 45 -5.71 -27.57 15.19
CA ALA A 45 -6.48 -26.78 16.13
C ALA A 45 -6.12 -27.21 17.57
N GLY A 46 -5.54 -26.29 18.35
CA GLY A 46 -5.39 -26.45 19.79
C GLY A 46 -6.67 -25.98 20.48
N GLU A 47 -7.01 -26.62 21.59
CA GLU A 47 -8.17 -26.29 22.45
C GLU A 47 -8.03 -24.95 23.21
N ASP A 48 -6.99 -24.15 22.96
CA ASP A 48 -6.74 -22.96 23.77
C ASP A 48 -7.40 -21.71 23.18
N ASP A 49 -8.51 -21.32 23.82
CA ASP A 49 -9.03 -19.95 23.93
C ASP A 49 -8.04 -18.99 24.62
N GLN A 50 -6.77 -19.38 24.86
CA GLN A 50 -5.78 -18.54 25.52
C GLN A 50 -5.12 -17.53 24.56
N GLU A 51 -5.40 -16.27 24.87
CA GLU A 51 -5.07 -14.99 24.24
C GLU A 51 -3.62 -14.70 23.79
N VAL A 52 -2.64 -15.61 23.86
CA VAL A 52 -1.23 -15.16 23.90
C VAL A 52 -0.47 -15.26 22.57
N THR A 53 -0.95 -16.00 21.57
CA THR A 53 -0.24 -16.14 20.29
C THR A 53 -1.10 -15.68 19.11
N ARG A 54 -0.64 -14.63 18.42
CA ARG A 54 -1.23 -14.04 17.20
C ARG A 54 -0.69 -14.80 15.98
N PRO A 55 -1.49 -15.64 15.29
CA PRO A 55 -1.08 -16.27 14.04
C PRO A 55 -0.75 -15.19 12.99
N GLY A 56 0.32 -15.39 12.22
CA GLY A 56 0.89 -14.37 11.34
C GLY A 56 1.76 -13.30 12.02
N VAL A 57 1.87 -13.27 13.35
CA VAL A 57 2.67 -12.24 14.07
C VAL A 57 3.53 -12.84 15.20
N ASP A 58 3.57 -14.17 15.38
CA ASP A 58 4.55 -14.76 16.29
C ASP A 58 5.97 -14.64 15.72
N GLN A 59 6.95 -14.48 16.63
CA GLN A 59 8.37 -14.32 16.29
C GLN A 59 8.96 -15.53 15.52
N SER A 60 8.18 -16.59 15.33
CA SER A 60 8.54 -17.82 14.61
C SER A 60 7.92 -17.97 13.21
N GLY A 61 7.12 -17.01 12.73
CA GLY A 61 6.63 -17.04 11.34
C GLY A 61 5.57 -18.11 11.06
N ILE A 62 4.70 -18.44 12.01
CA ILE A 62 3.70 -19.49 11.81
C ILE A 62 2.50 -19.01 10.96
N ASP A 63 2.66 -19.23 9.66
CA ASP A 63 1.73 -19.66 8.59
C ASP A 63 0.47 -18.82 8.30
N GLU A 64 0.59 -17.90 7.34
CA GLU A 64 -0.50 -17.16 6.67
C GLU A 64 -1.60 -18.08 6.08
N ASN A 65 -1.34 -19.37 5.91
CA ASN A 65 -2.28 -20.34 5.34
C ASN A 65 -3.13 -21.06 6.38
N LYS A 66 -3.01 -20.72 7.67
CA LYS A 66 -3.83 -21.35 8.71
C LYS A 66 -5.32 -21.14 8.45
N ILE A 67 -6.05 -22.24 8.48
CA ILE A 67 -7.51 -22.28 8.40
C ILE A 67 -8.03 -22.59 9.79
N HIS A 68 -8.85 -21.69 10.34
CA HIS A 68 -9.55 -21.88 11.63
C HIS A 68 -11.06 -22.01 11.44
N THR A 69 -11.61 -21.42 10.39
CA THR A 69 -13.03 -21.55 10.07
C THR A 69 -13.22 -21.89 8.60
N ILE A 70 -14.20 -22.76 8.33
CA ILE A 70 -14.62 -23.13 6.97
C ILE A 70 -16.10 -22.79 6.85
N TYR A 71 -16.46 -22.14 5.75
CA TYR A 71 -17.83 -21.83 5.37
C TYR A 71 -18.14 -22.57 4.08
N LEU A 72 -19.14 -23.44 4.12
CA LEU A 72 -19.71 -24.11 2.96
C LEU A 72 -20.97 -23.37 2.54
N PHE A 73 -21.02 -22.85 1.32
CA PHE A 73 -22.21 -22.20 0.78
C PHE A 73 -22.88 -23.11 -0.24
N LEU A 74 -24.20 -23.16 -0.20
CA LEU A 74 -25.05 -24.05 -0.97
C LEU A 74 -26.09 -23.21 -1.70
N GLU A 75 -25.92 -23.09 -3.01
CA GLU A 75 -26.86 -22.43 -3.92
C GLU A 75 -27.73 -23.48 -4.61
N LYS A 76 -29.05 -23.32 -4.51
CA LYS A 76 -29.97 -24.22 -5.18
C LYS A 76 -30.01 -23.91 -6.67
N LEU A 77 -29.84 -24.94 -7.50
CA LEU A 77 -29.97 -24.83 -8.96
C LEU A 77 -31.31 -25.39 -9.45
N LYS A 78 -31.75 -24.86 -10.59
CA LYS A 78 -32.77 -25.46 -11.44
C LYS A 78 -32.14 -26.50 -12.36
N ASP A 79 -32.97 -27.22 -13.13
CA ASP A 79 -32.51 -28.25 -14.07
C ASP A 79 -31.66 -27.69 -15.23
N ASP A 80 -31.76 -26.39 -15.50
CA ASP A 80 -30.97 -25.66 -16.51
C ASP A 80 -29.67 -25.06 -15.94
N ASP A 81 -29.26 -25.46 -14.73
CA ASP A 81 -28.09 -24.96 -14.01
C ASP A 81 -28.10 -23.46 -13.66
N THR A 82 -29.26 -22.80 -13.80
CA THR A 82 -29.47 -21.45 -13.29
C THR A 82 -29.88 -21.48 -11.82
N SER A 83 -29.63 -20.37 -11.10
CA SER A 83 -30.06 -20.26 -9.71
C SER A 83 -31.57 -20.37 -9.57
N ALA A 84 -32.02 -21.15 -8.59
CA ALA A 84 -33.43 -21.23 -8.20
C ALA A 84 -33.93 -19.98 -7.45
N ASP A 85 -33.04 -19.30 -6.68
CA ASP A 85 -33.41 -18.14 -5.84
C ASP A 85 -32.42 -16.97 -6.01
N ASN A 86 -32.21 -16.53 -7.26
CA ASN A 86 -31.37 -15.36 -7.61
C ASN A 86 -30.00 -15.29 -6.91
N GLY A 87 -29.30 -16.41 -6.86
CA GLY A 87 -27.99 -16.59 -6.25
C GLY A 87 -28.00 -16.75 -4.73
N LYS A 88 -29.16 -16.72 -4.05
CA LYS A 88 -29.19 -16.90 -2.59
C LYS A 88 -28.64 -18.25 -2.19
N LYS A 89 -27.84 -18.24 -1.13
CA LYS A 89 -27.17 -19.43 -0.59
C LYS A 89 -27.60 -19.67 0.84
N LYS A 90 -27.68 -20.94 1.23
CA LYS A 90 -27.53 -21.31 2.64
C LYS A 90 -26.05 -21.49 2.92
N TYR A 91 -25.60 -21.20 4.13
CA TYR A 91 -24.23 -21.49 4.51
C TYR A 91 -24.14 -22.22 5.84
N ILE A 92 -23.09 -23.01 5.97
CA ILE A 92 -22.78 -23.78 7.17
C ILE A 92 -21.36 -23.43 7.57
N ARG A 93 -21.19 -23.08 8.85
CA ARG A 93 -19.90 -22.72 9.44
C ARG A 93 -19.34 -23.90 10.22
N PHE A 94 -18.06 -24.17 10.01
CA PHE A 94 -17.30 -25.21 10.70
C PHE A 94 -16.08 -24.60 11.37
N THR A 95 -15.86 -24.96 12.63
CA THR A 95 -14.69 -24.54 13.41
C THR A 95 -13.88 -25.72 13.95
N ASN A 96 -14.50 -26.91 14.00
CA ASN A 96 -13.89 -28.14 14.49
C ASN A 96 -14.06 -29.23 13.44
N TRP A 97 -12.97 -29.80 12.95
CA TRP A 97 -12.99 -30.93 12.02
C TRP A 97 -12.02 -32.03 12.44
N GLN A 98 -12.36 -33.27 12.08
CA GLN A 98 -11.53 -34.45 12.31
C GLN A 98 -10.99 -34.95 10.96
N GLY A 99 -9.68 -35.16 10.85
CA GLY A 99 -9.03 -35.66 9.64
C GLY A 99 -7.59 -35.17 9.47
N ALA A 100 -6.86 -35.75 8.52
CA ALA A 100 -5.64 -35.12 8.00
C ALA A 100 -6.04 -33.88 7.19
N VAL A 101 -5.19 -32.84 7.13
CA VAL A 101 -5.50 -31.55 6.47
C VAL A 101 -6.02 -31.71 5.03
N ASN A 102 -5.59 -32.78 4.37
CA ASN A 102 -5.93 -33.08 2.98
C ASN A 102 -7.33 -33.68 2.78
N GLN A 103 -8.04 -34.05 3.85
CA GLN A 103 -9.37 -34.62 3.79
C GLN A 103 -10.18 -34.24 5.04
N ILE A 104 -11.02 -33.23 4.89
CA ILE A 104 -11.90 -32.70 5.93
C ILE A 104 -13.27 -33.32 5.76
N LYS A 105 -13.71 -34.09 6.76
CA LYS A 105 -15.09 -34.56 6.85
C LYS A 105 -15.95 -33.52 7.55
N VAL A 106 -17.00 -33.11 6.87
CA VAL A 106 -17.90 -32.05 7.26
C VAL A 106 -19.28 -32.64 7.50
N PRO A 107 -19.71 -32.80 8.77
CA PRO A 107 -21.06 -33.26 9.07
C PRO A 107 -22.06 -32.15 8.76
N ILE A 108 -23.09 -32.47 7.99
CA ILE A 108 -24.17 -31.58 7.61
C ILE A 108 -25.49 -32.16 8.10
N ASP A 109 -26.26 -31.34 8.80
CA ASP A 109 -27.65 -31.67 9.09
C ASP A 109 -28.43 -31.74 7.78
N ALA A 110 -28.93 -32.94 7.46
CA ALA A 110 -29.65 -33.19 6.21
C ALA A 110 -30.89 -32.32 6.05
N SER A 111 -31.49 -31.85 7.14
CA SER A 111 -32.64 -30.94 7.07
C SER A 111 -32.27 -29.56 6.54
N GLN A 112 -30.99 -29.27 6.29
CA GLN A 112 -30.54 -28.04 5.64
C GLN A 112 -30.42 -28.19 4.11
N LEU A 113 -30.40 -29.43 3.61
CA LEU A 113 -30.17 -29.78 2.21
C LEU A 113 -31.47 -30.11 1.47
N GLN A 114 -31.60 -29.56 0.27
CA GLN A 114 -32.69 -29.89 -0.66
C GLN A 114 -32.20 -30.88 -1.71
N VAL A 115 -33.02 -31.90 -2.00
CA VAL A 115 -32.74 -32.88 -3.06
C VAL A 115 -32.60 -32.17 -4.42
N GLY A 116 -31.67 -32.64 -5.24
CA GLY A 116 -31.42 -32.14 -6.60
C GLY A 116 -30.11 -31.34 -6.75
N PRO A 117 -29.93 -30.65 -7.89
CA PRO A 117 -28.68 -29.97 -8.22
C PRO A 117 -28.46 -28.75 -7.32
N ASN A 118 -27.23 -28.59 -6.84
CA ASN A 118 -26.76 -27.48 -6.05
C ASN A 118 -25.37 -27.04 -6.55
N ARG A 119 -25.03 -25.77 -6.35
CA ARG A 119 -23.67 -25.26 -6.52
C ARG A 119 -23.08 -24.97 -5.14
N ILE A 120 -21.86 -25.47 -4.93
CA ILE A 120 -21.15 -25.41 -3.67
C ILE A 120 -20.00 -24.41 -3.78
N TYR A 121 -19.85 -23.56 -2.79
CA TYR A 121 -18.71 -22.65 -2.66
C TYR A 121 -18.04 -22.87 -1.30
N VAL A 122 -16.74 -22.61 -1.24
CA VAL A 122 -15.94 -22.72 -0.02
C VAL A 122 -15.26 -21.40 0.27
N GLY A 123 -15.50 -20.87 1.47
CA GLY A 123 -14.74 -19.77 2.04
C GLY A 123 -14.10 -20.20 3.35
N VAL A 124 -12.97 -19.60 3.70
CA VAL A 124 -12.28 -19.88 4.97
C VAL A 124 -11.92 -18.58 5.66
N ASN A 125 -11.92 -18.61 7.00
CA ASN A 125 -11.58 -17.48 7.85
C ASN A 125 -12.39 -16.20 7.54
N LEU A 126 -13.61 -16.36 7.01
CA LEU A 126 -14.54 -15.26 6.83
C LEU A 126 -15.10 -14.83 8.18
N THR A 127 -15.47 -13.56 8.30
CA THR A 127 -16.35 -13.15 9.39
C THR A 127 -17.77 -13.63 9.12
N GLU A 128 -18.57 -13.74 10.18
CA GLU A 128 -19.98 -14.09 10.06
C GLU A 128 -20.75 -13.07 9.20
N GLU A 129 -20.36 -11.80 9.25
CA GLU A 129 -20.93 -10.73 8.42
C GLU A 129 -20.63 -10.95 6.93
N GLN A 130 -19.38 -11.28 6.59
CA GLN A 130 -18.97 -11.57 5.21
C GLN A 130 -19.71 -12.78 4.65
N ALA A 131 -19.83 -13.84 5.44
CA ALA A 131 -20.57 -15.03 5.05
C ALA A 131 -22.06 -14.73 4.81
N LYS A 132 -22.71 -14.01 5.74
CA LYS A 132 -24.10 -13.56 5.57
C LYS A 132 -24.28 -12.74 4.31
N HIS A 133 -23.36 -11.81 4.05
CA HIS A 133 -23.44 -10.93 2.90
C HIS A 133 -23.36 -11.69 1.58
N PHE A 134 -22.36 -12.57 1.43
CA PHE A 134 -22.21 -13.41 0.24
C PHE A 134 -23.44 -14.30 0.00
N ALA A 135 -24.10 -14.74 1.08
CA ALA A 135 -25.29 -15.59 1.01
C ALA A 135 -26.56 -14.88 0.50
N THR A 136 -26.57 -13.54 0.44
CA THR A 136 -27.79 -12.77 0.08
C THR A 136 -28.14 -12.79 -1.41
N GLY A 137 -27.24 -13.24 -2.29
CA GLY A 137 -27.50 -13.27 -3.73
C GLY A 137 -26.30 -13.70 -4.58
N ASP A 138 -26.33 -13.31 -5.84
CA ASP A 138 -25.28 -13.65 -6.82
C ASP A 138 -24.02 -12.79 -6.64
N ASN A 139 -23.24 -13.14 -5.62
CA ASN A 139 -21.96 -12.52 -5.27
C ASN A 139 -22.04 -10.97 -5.26
N PRO A 140 -22.86 -10.39 -4.36
CA PRO A 140 -23.03 -8.94 -4.28
C PRO A 140 -21.75 -8.24 -3.78
N PRO A 141 -21.48 -6.99 -4.20
CA PRO A 141 -20.38 -6.19 -3.65
C PRO A 141 -20.47 -6.07 -2.13
N TYR A 142 -19.38 -6.35 -1.42
CA TYR A 142 -19.27 -6.14 0.03
C TYR A 142 -18.58 -4.81 0.31
N THR A 143 -19.28 -3.91 1.01
CA THR A 143 -18.73 -2.63 1.46
C THR A 143 -18.04 -2.79 2.80
N ILE A 144 -16.79 -2.34 2.89
CA ILE A 144 -16.01 -2.32 4.13
C ILE A 144 -16.72 -1.43 5.16
N PRO A 145 -17.01 -1.94 6.38
CA PRO A 145 -17.70 -1.15 7.40
C PRO A 145 -16.91 0.09 7.82
N THR A 146 -17.61 1.19 8.08
CA THR A 146 -17.02 2.50 8.48
C THR A 146 -16.11 2.40 9.71
N ALA A 147 -16.38 1.46 10.62
CA ALA A 147 -15.54 1.21 11.78
C ALA A 147 -14.08 0.91 11.41
N TYR A 148 -13.84 0.26 10.27
CA TYR A 148 -12.52 -0.08 9.77
C TYR A 148 -11.89 1.03 8.92
N GLN A 149 -12.70 1.90 8.31
CA GLN A 149 -12.21 3.00 7.48
C GLN A 149 -11.44 4.06 8.29
N ASN A 150 -11.75 4.17 9.59
CA ASN A 150 -11.13 5.12 10.51
C ASN A 150 -9.89 4.56 11.23
N LEU A 151 -9.55 3.28 11.02
CA LEU A 151 -8.40 2.63 11.68
C LEU A 151 -7.17 2.64 10.78
N ASN A 152 -5.99 2.73 11.39
CA ASN A 152 -4.72 2.59 10.66
C ASN A 152 -4.63 1.20 10.05
N TYR A 153 -4.48 1.13 8.73
CA TYR A 153 -4.54 -0.10 7.95
C TYR A 153 -5.84 -0.89 8.14
N GLY A 154 -6.91 -0.24 8.61
CA GLY A 154 -8.14 -0.91 9.00
C GLY A 154 -8.88 -1.56 7.84
N LEU A 155 -8.72 -1.07 6.61
CA LEU A 155 -9.35 -1.70 5.46
C LEU A 155 -8.86 -3.13 5.24
N SER A 156 -7.58 -3.40 5.49
CA SER A 156 -7.07 -4.77 5.42
C SER A 156 -7.43 -5.59 6.65
N GLU A 157 -7.65 -5.01 7.85
CA GLU A 157 -8.23 -5.71 9.02
C GLU A 157 -9.56 -6.42 8.71
N VAL A 158 -10.30 -5.95 7.70
CA VAL A 158 -11.53 -6.61 7.24
C VAL A 158 -11.28 -7.95 6.55
N TYR A 159 -10.04 -8.30 6.22
CA TYR A 159 -9.70 -9.53 5.51
C TYR A 159 -8.44 -10.23 6.03
N ALA A 160 -7.51 -9.52 6.64
CA ALA A 160 -6.23 -10.03 7.13
C ALA A 160 -5.78 -9.21 8.36
N PRO A 161 -4.78 -9.65 9.13
CA PRO A 161 -4.19 -8.82 10.19
C PRO A 161 -3.56 -7.55 9.59
N GLY A 162 -4.23 -6.41 9.75
CA GLY A 162 -4.03 -5.17 9.01
C GLY A 162 -2.71 -4.44 9.27
N GLY A 163 -2.00 -4.72 10.37
CA GLY A 163 -0.63 -4.24 10.54
C GLY A 163 0.38 -4.78 9.52
N GLY A 164 0.01 -5.80 8.75
CA GLY A 164 0.98 -6.54 7.98
C GLY A 164 1.91 -7.36 8.88
N ILE A 165 2.78 -8.15 8.27
CA ILE A 165 3.67 -9.06 9.00
C ILE A 165 5.09 -8.53 8.94
N GLY A 166 5.86 -8.68 10.03
CA GLY A 166 7.32 -8.47 10.04
C GLY A 166 7.79 -7.02 9.84
N LEU A 167 6.89 -6.04 9.88
CA LEU A 167 7.22 -4.62 9.75
C LEU A 167 7.05 -3.88 11.08
N ASN A 168 7.91 -2.90 11.33
CA ASN A 168 7.71 -1.93 12.40
C ASN A 168 6.73 -0.85 11.89
N THR A 169 5.48 -0.93 12.33
CA THR A 169 4.41 0.00 11.92
C THR A 169 4.26 1.20 12.86
N GLY A 170 4.95 1.23 14.01
CA GLY A 170 4.82 2.31 15.00
C GLY A 170 3.40 2.50 15.55
N TYR A 171 2.46 1.59 15.28
CA TYR A 171 1.05 1.70 15.64
C TYR A 171 0.79 1.11 17.03
N PRO A 172 0.22 1.89 17.99
CA PRO A 172 -0.04 1.41 19.35
C PRO A 172 -1.38 0.66 19.52
N GLY A 173 -2.22 0.58 18.47
CA GLY A 173 -3.56 -0.01 18.56
C GLY A 173 -3.57 -1.54 18.52
N ILE A 174 -4.67 -2.11 19.03
CA ILE A 174 -4.88 -3.56 19.08
C ILE A 174 -5.55 -3.99 17.77
N TYR A 175 -4.80 -4.68 16.91
CA TYR A 175 -5.35 -5.39 15.75
C TYR A 175 -6.31 -6.50 16.21
N THR A 176 -7.47 -6.62 15.57
CA THR A 176 -8.55 -7.52 16.04
C THR A 176 -8.62 -8.80 15.23
N ARG A 177 -8.08 -8.82 14.00
CA ARG A 177 -8.09 -9.98 13.15
C ARG A 177 -6.84 -10.84 13.29
N LYS A 178 -7.04 -12.15 13.40
CA LYS A 178 -5.97 -13.15 13.51
C LYS A 178 -5.69 -13.91 12.21
N ASP A 179 -6.68 -13.98 11.32
CA ASP A 179 -6.68 -14.88 10.17
C ASP A 179 -6.92 -14.17 8.85
N ILE A 180 -6.38 -14.72 7.76
CA ILE A 180 -6.62 -14.22 6.41
C ILE A 180 -7.84 -14.91 5.83
N ALA A 181 -8.86 -14.13 5.44
CA ALA A 181 -9.99 -14.60 4.66
C ALA A 181 -9.52 -15.07 3.29
N MET A 182 -9.98 -16.26 2.89
CA MET A 182 -9.77 -16.78 1.54
C MET A 182 -11.09 -17.32 1.01
N PHE A 183 -11.27 -17.28 -0.30
CA PHE A 183 -12.49 -17.73 -0.95
C PHE A 183 -12.19 -18.46 -2.26
N CYS A 184 -13.04 -19.43 -2.62
CA CYS A 184 -12.91 -20.15 -3.89
C CYS A 184 -13.10 -19.22 -5.09
N THR A 185 -12.43 -19.49 -6.21
CA THR A 185 -12.62 -18.68 -7.43
C THR A 185 -13.88 -19.03 -8.21
N GLU A 186 -14.43 -20.24 -7.99
CA GLU A 186 -15.65 -20.73 -8.64
C GLU A 186 -16.39 -21.73 -7.75
N GLY A 187 -17.68 -21.92 -8.03
CA GLY A 187 -18.50 -22.90 -7.33
C GLY A 187 -18.59 -24.22 -8.10
N GLN A 188 -18.61 -25.34 -7.37
CA GLN A 188 -18.66 -26.68 -7.93
C GLN A 188 -20.09 -27.26 -7.88
N LYS A 189 -20.51 -27.93 -8.94
CA LYS A 189 -21.85 -28.56 -8.99
C LYS A 189 -21.85 -29.89 -8.22
N LEU A 190 -22.85 -30.10 -7.38
CA LEU A 190 -23.12 -31.37 -6.72
C LEU A 190 -24.61 -31.68 -6.75
N VAL A 191 -24.97 -32.96 -6.94
CA VAL A 191 -26.37 -33.41 -6.97
C VAL A 191 -26.66 -34.22 -5.71
N PHE A 192 -27.54 -33.71 -4.87
CA PHE A 192 -27.99 -34.42 -3.66
C PHE A 192 -29.14 -35.37 -3.99
N ALA A 193 -29.00 -36.65 -3.62
CA ALA A 193 -29.95 -37.72 -3.90
C ALA A 193 -30.43 -38.42 -2.62
N LYS A 194 -31.69 -38.88 -2.63
CA LYS A 194 -32.27 -39.62 -1.48
C LYS A 194 -31.46 -40.88 -1.17
N GLY A 195 -31.32 -41.20 0.12
CA GLY A 195 -30.65 -42.41 0.60
C GLY A 195 -29.12 -42.40 0.49
N THR A 196 -28.52 -41.33 -0.04
CA THR A 196 -27.07 -41.16 -0.08
C THR A 196 -26.63 -40.36 1.15
N MET A 197 -25.76 -40.96 1.96
CA MET A 197 -25.31 -40.41 3.25
C MET A 197 -23.89 -39.82 3.18
N GLU A 198 -23.15 -40.13 2.11
CA GLU A 198 -21.79 -39.62 1.88
C GLU A 198 -21.70 -39.05 0.47
N TYR A 199 -21.11 -37.87 0.36
CA TYR A 199 -20.85 -37.20 -0.91
C TYR A 199 -19.39 -36.76 -0.99
N SER A 200 -18.79 -36.89 -2.17
CA SER A 200 -17.49 -36.32 -2.51
C SER A 200 -17.64 -35.28 -3.61
N CYS A 201 -16.80 -34.26 -3.54
CA CYS A 201 -16.52 -33.38 -4.67
C CYS A 201 -15.07 -33.64 -5.07
N ASP A 202 -14.89 -34.34 -6.19
CA ASP A 202 -13.56 -34.72 -6.66
C ASP A 202 -12.87 -33.55 -7.39
N VAL A 203 -13.54 -32.39 -7.49
CA VAL A 203 -12.98 -31.19 -8.08
C VAL A 203 -12.42 -30.27 -6.97
N PRO A 204 -11.17 -29.81 -7.13
CA PRO A 204 -10.54 -28.77 -6.34
C PRO A 204 -11.35 -27.52 -6.04
N PHE A 205 -11.24 -27.00 -4.81
CA PHE A 205 -11.51 -25.58 -4.55
C PHE A 205 -10.21 -24.79 -4.51
N VAL A 206 -9.99 -23.93 -5.51
CA VAL A 206 -8.87 -22.99 -5.51
C VAL A 206 -9.23 -21.79 -4.64
N LEU A 207 -8.65 -21.72 -3.45
CA LEU A 207 -8.84 -20.59 -2.54
C LEU A 207 -7.81 -19.49 -2.82
N LYS A 208 -8.30 -18.26 -3.03
CA LYS A 208 -7.48 -17.05 -3.07
C LYS A 208 -7.69 -16.25 -1.80
N ARG A 209 -6.61 -15.71 -1.21
CA ARG A 209 -6.72 -14.68 -0.16
C ARG A 209 -7.51 -13.49 -0.71
N ASN A 210 -8.34 -12.88 0.13
CA ASN A 210 -9.13 -11.70 -0.23
C ASN A 210 -8.35 -10.37 -0.14
N VAL A 211 -7.03 -10.45 0.00
CA VAL A 211 -6.12 -9.31 0.08
C VAL A 211 -4.90 -9.56 -0.79
N ALA A 212 -4.28 -8.49 -1.23
CA ALA A 212 -2.90 -8.46 -1.67
C ALA A 212 -1.98 -8.09 -0.50
N LYS A 213 -0.67 -8.22 -0.73
CA LYS A 213 0.38 -7.81 0.19
C LYS A 213 1.41 -6.98 -0.54
N VAL A 214 1.96 -5.97 0.12
CA VAL A 214 2.94 -5.05 -0.46
C VAL A 214 4.10 -4.84 0.50
N LEU A 215 5.32 -5.04 0.01
CA LEU A 215 6.57 -4.73 0.71
C LEU A 215 7.38 -3.75 -0.13
N THR A 216 7.92 -2.73 0.52
CA THR A 216 8.93 -1.86 -0.09
C THR A 216 10.31 -2.14 0.52
N THR A 217 11.30 -2.34 -0.36
CA THR A 217 12.71 -2.53 -0.02
C THR A 217 13.57 -1.43 -0.62
N CYS A 218 14.77 -1.20 -0.08
CA CYS A 218 15.72 -0.22 -0.58
C CYS A 218 17.06 -0.88 -0.90
N LYS A 219 17.61 -0.61 -2.08
CA LYS A 219 19.05 -0.83 -2.32
C LYS A 219 19.85 0.15 -1.49
N VAL A 220 20.98 -0.34 -0.99
CA VAL A 220 21.89 0.41 -0.13
C VAL A 220 23.28 0.40 -0.73
N ALA A 221 24.08 1.41 -0.42
CA ALA A 221 25.47 1.45 -0.84
C ALA A 221 26.26 0.27 -0.25
N ASP A 222 27.06 -0.39 -1.09
CA ASP A 222 27.95 -1.48 -0.68
C ASP A 222 29.17 -0.93 0.08
N ASP A 223 29.72 0.18 -0.42
CA ASP A 223 30.84 0.89 0.19
C ASP A 223 30.37 1.86 1.29
N PRO A 224 31.24 2.18 2.27
CA PRO A 224 30.97 3.24 3.23
C PRO A 224 30.68 4.56 2.52
N VAL A 225 29.54 5.17 2.82
CA VAL A 225 29.21 6.51 2.32
C VAL A 225 30.12 7.53 3.00
N VAL A 226 30.66 8.47 2.22
CA VAL A 226 31.53 9.54 2.69
C VAL A 226 30.87 10.28 3.85
N ASP A 227 31.59 10.41 4.97
CA ASP A 227 31.13 11.12 6.17
C ASP A 227 29.82 10.56 6.78
N GLY A 228 29.44 9.34 6.38
CA GLY A 228 28.33 8.58 6.96
C GLY A 228 28.69 7.93 8.30
N GLU A 229 27.67 7.67 9.11
CA GLU A 229 27.79 7.00 10.40
C GLU A 229 28.12 5.50 10.22
N GLN A 230 29.11 5.01 10.95
CA GLN A 230 29.53 3.61 10.86
C GLN A 230 28.41 2.66 11.27
N GLY A 231 28.26 1.57 10.51
CA GLY A 231 27.23 0.56 10.76
C GLY A 231 25.82 0.95 10.29
N VAL A 232 25.62 2.17 9.79
CA VAL A 232 24.37 2.61 9.17
C VAL A 232 24.34 2.22 7.69
N LYS A 233 23.18 1.76 7.23
CA LYS A 233 22.93 1.48 5.81
C LYS A 233 22.30 2.69 5.15
N TYR A 234 22.94 3.20 4.11
CA TYR A 234 22.50 4.37 3.35
C TYR A 234 21.94 3.95 2.00
N CYS A 235 20.84 4.58 1.58
CA CYS A 235 20.29 4.41 0.24
C CYS A 235 21.22 5.03 -0.81
N ILE A 236 21.19 4.48 -2.02
CA ILE A 236 21.96 4.99 -3.15
C ILE A 236 21.36 6.33 -3.62
N LEU A 237 22.19 7.35 -3.79
CA LEU A 237 21.79 8.66 -4.32
C LEU A 237 22.26 8.82 -5.77
N GLN A 238 21.51 9.61 -6.54
CA GLN A 238 21.78 9.93 -7.94
C GLN A 238 21.26 11.34 -8.27
N GLY A 239 21.47 11.80 -9.51
CA GLY A 239 20.87 13.04 -10.01
C GLY A 239 21.25 14.25 -9.17
N ASP A 240 20.24 15.03 -8.77
CA ASP A 240 20.40 16.30 -8.03
C ASP A 240 20.96 16.10 -6.61
N LEU A 241 20.90 14.87 -6.10
CA LEU A 241 21.47 14.48 -4.81
C LEU A 241 22.96 14.12 -4.88
N CYS A 242 23.58 14.20 -6.06
CA CYS A 242 25.03 14.06 -6.24
C CYS A 242 25.62 15.37 -6.81
N TYR A 243 26.91 15.63 -6.56
CA TYR A 243 27.57 16.79 -7.16
C TYR A 243 27.68 16.58 -8.68
N PRO A 244 27.38 17.61 -9.49
CA PRO A 244 27.41 17.46 -10.94
C PRO A 244 28.82 17.21 -11.46
N GLY A 245 28.93 16.60 -12.64
CA GLY A 245 30.21 16.21 -13.23
C GLY A 245 31.12 17.40 -13.58
N ASP A 246 30.56 18.59 -13.72
CA ASP A 246 31.25 19.86 -13.96
C ASP A 246 31.42 20.70 -12.69
N TYR A 247 31.10 20.16 -11.50
CA TYR A 247 31.22 20.88 -10.24
C TYR A 247 32.64 21.43 -10.02
N MET A 248 32.75 22.62 -9.43
CA MET A 248 34.02 23.34 -9.37
C MET A 248 35.10 22.61 -8.56
N GLU A 249 34.72 21.94 -7.47
CA GLU A 249 35.61 21.12 -6.63
C GLU A 249 35.71 19.71 -7.22
N THR A 250 36.84 19.41 -7.86
CA THR A 250 37.01 18.19 -8.66
C THR A 250 36.94 16.90 -7.85
N ASP A 251 37.32 16.96 -6.58
CA ASP A 251 37.29 15.85 -5.64
C ASP A 251 35.86 15.48 -5.22
N LEU A 252 34.92 16.43 -5.24
CA LEU A 252 33.52 16.20 -4.87
C LEU A 252 32.64 15.72 -6.04
N ARG A 253 33.08 15.85 -7.30
CA ARG A 253 32.29 15.48 -8.48
C ARG A 253 31.76 14.06 -8.41
N GLY A 254 30.44 13.90 -8.59
CA GLY A 254 29.76 12.61 -8.54
C GLY A 254 29.65 11.99 -7.14
N GLN A 255 30.19 12.64 -6.09
CA GLN A 255 29.93 12.22 -4.72
C GLN A 255 28.50 12.61 -4.29
N ASP A 256 28.02 11.96 -3.24
CA ASP A 256 26.75 12.27 -2.59
C ASP A 256 26.78 13.66 -1.94
N ARG A 257 25.74 14.47 -2.19
CA ARG A 257 25.51 15.80 -1.60
C ARG A 257 24.79 15.73 -0.26
N GLY A 258 24.66 14.55 0.33
CA GLY A 258 23.96 14.31 1.59
C GLY A 258 23.71 12.84 1.84
N TRP A 259 22.78 12.54 2.73
CA TRP A 259 22.54 11.19 3.19
C TRP A 259 21.05 10.87 3.30
N ILE A 260 20.67 9.65 2.92
CA ILE A 260 19.39 9.03 3.25
C ILE A 260 19.67 7.70 3.95
N ARG A 261 19.36 7.62 5.25
CA ARG A 261 19.44 6.34 5.99
C ARG A 261 18.30 5.44 5.54
N GLN A 262 18.57 4.15 5.28
CA GLN A 262 17.53 3.19 4.91
C GLN A 262 16.46 3.09 6.02
N SER A 263 16.86 3.17 7.29
CA SER A 263 15.95 3.15 8.44
C SER A 263 14.97 4.33 8.50
N ASP A 264 15.27 5.42 7.78
CA ASP A 264 14.41 6.60 7.72
C ASP A 264 13.44 6.59 6.53
N VAL A 265 13.59 5.60 5.63
CA VAL A 265 12.66 5.37 4.52
C VAL A 265 11.46 4.56 5.00
N ARG A 266 10.26 5.05 4.71
CA ARG A 266 9.00 4.40 5.07
C ARG A 266 8.01 4.42 3.92
N PHE A 267 7.04 3.52 3.96
CA PHE A 267 6.02 3.41 2.93
C PHE A 267 4.61 3.17 3.48
N LEU A 268 3.62 3.51 2.66
CA LEU A 268 2.19 3.31 2.87
C LEU A 268 1.57 2.83 1.56
N VAL A 269 0.67 1.84 1.61
CA VAL A 269 -0.20 1.51 0.48
C VAL A 269 -1.43 2.42 0.55
N ASN A 270 -1.67 3.21 -0.48
CA ASN A 270 -2.65 4.29 -0.51
C ASN A 270 -3.64 4.11 -1.67
N ALA A 271 -4.74 4.88 -1.67
CA ALA A 271 -5.85 4.75 -2.63
C ALA A 271 -6.42 3.33 -2.64
N LEU A 272 -7.06 2.95 -1.55
CA LEU A 272 -7.58 1.59 -1.30
C LEU A 272 -9.08 1.51 -1.57
N ASN A 273 -9.52 0.39 -2.15
CA ASN A 273 -10.93 0.12 -2.38
C ASN A 273 -11.73 -0.03 -1.10
N LEU A 274 -12.91 0.61 -1.05
CA LEU A 274 -13.88 0.45 0.04
C LEU A 274 -14.91 -0.65 -0.21
N LYS A 275 -14.99 -1.18 -1.43
CA LYS A 275 -15.80 -2.36 -1.75
C LYS A 275 -14.96 -3.43 -2.42
N SER A 276 -15.31 -4.68 -2.21
CA SER A 276 -14.75 -5.81 -2.94
C SER A 276 -15.81 -6.90 -3.09
N PHE A 277 -15.61 -7.83 -4.02
CA PHE A 277 -16.42 -9.05 -4.02
C PHE A 277 -15.85 -10.06 -3.01
N ILE A 278 -16.70 -10.85 -2.34
CA ILE A 278 -16.17 -11.91 -1.46
C ILE A 278 -15.50 -13.00 -2.31
N MET A 279 -16.17 -13.43 -3.38
CA MET A 279 -15.62 -14.28 -4.44
C MET A 279 -15.13 -13.39 -5.59
N GLU A 280 -13.91 -13.58 -6.08
CA GLU A 280 -13.38 -12.84 -7.24
C GLU A 280 -14.32 -12.98 -8.46
N LYS A 281 -14.59 -11.87 -9.16
CA LYS A 281 -15.31 -11.88 -10.45
C LYS A 281 -14.29 -11.60 -11.55
N SER A 282 -13.98 -12.63 -12.34
CA SER A 282 -13.04 -12.54 -13.44
C SER A 282 -13.55 -13.26 -14.69
N GLU A 283 -13.17 -12.76 -15.85
CA GLU A 283 -13.42 -13.38 -17.14
C GLU A 283 -12.11 -13.47 -17.94
N TRP A 284 -11.88 -14.57 -18.66
CA TRP A 284 -10.71 -14.68 -19.52
C TRP A 284 -10.98 -13.95 -20.85
N ASP A 285 -10.20 -12.91 -21.12
CA ASP A 285 -10.19 -12.24 -22.42
C ASP A 285 -9.29 -13.03 -23.38
N PHE A 286 -9.91 -13.77 -24.30
CA PHE A 286 -9.21 -14.60 -25.28
C PHE A 286 -8.40 -13.78 -26.28
N ASP A 287 -8.82 -12.56 -26.61
CA ASP A 287 -8.13 -11.72 -27.59
C ASP A 287 -6.88 -11.10 -26.98
N LYS A 288 -6.98 -10.65 -25.73
CA LYS A 288 -5.88 -10.03 -24.99
C LYS A 288 -5.02 -11.04 -24.22
N GLN A 289 -5.43 -12.31 -24.18
CA GLN A 289 -4.75 -13.39 -23.45
C GLN A 289 -4.47 -13.02 -21.98
N LYS A 290 -5.47 -12.42 -21.33
CA LYS A 290 -5.38 -11.96 -19.94
C LYS A 290 -6.72 -12.09 -19.22
N TRP A 291 -6.67 -12.20 -17.90
CA TRP A 291 -7.86 -12.08 -17.06
C TRP A 291 -8.33 -10.63 -17.03
N LYS A 292 -9.64 -10.45 -17.17
CA LYS A 292 -10.34 -9.20 -16.92
C LYS A 292 -11.07 -9.35 -15.60
N TYR A 293 -10.64 -8.57 -14.61
CA TYR A 293 -11.22 -8.54 -13.28
C TYR A 293 -12.30 -7.48 -13.21
N MET A 294 -13.40 -7.80 -12.52
CA MET A 294 -14.48 -6.86 -12.26
C MET A 294 -14.30 -6.27 -10.87
N ASP A 295 -14.32 -4.94 -10.81
CA ASP A 295 -14.23 -4.18 -9.57
C ASP A 295 -15.59 -3.56 -9.22
N PRO A 296 -16.08 -3.76 -7.98
CA PRO A 296 -17.39 -3.27 -7.56
C PRO A 296 -17.48 -1.74 -7.46
N ASN A 297 -16.36 -1.05 -7.38
CA ASN A 297 -16.29 0.41 -7.41
C ASN A 297 -16.24 0.93 -8.86
N TYR A 298 -16.16 0.07 -9.87
CA TYR A 298 -15.81 0.51 -11.22
C TYR A 298 -17.03 0.65 -12.15
N GLU A 299 -17.40 1.91 -12.44
CA GLU A 299 -18.35 2.28 -13.50
C GLU A 299 -17.67 2.98 -14.70
N GLY A 300 -16.33 3.09 -14.70
CA GLY A 300 -15.49 3.80 -15.68
C GLY A 300 -14.53 4.82 -15.02
N LEU A 301 -13.24 4.84 -15.41
CA LEU A 301 -12.23 5.76 -14.82
C LEU A 301 -12.55 7.25 -15.08
N ASP A 302 -13.19 7.55 -16.19
CA ASP A 302 -13.59 8.91 -16.58
C ASP A 302 -14.68 9.49 -15.66
N GLN A 303 -15.39 8.65 -14.91
CA GLN A 303 -16.35 9.11 -13.91
C GLN A 303 -15.72 9.63 -12.62
N TYR A 304 -14.42 9.38 -12.43
CA TYR A 304 -13.67 9.68 -11.21
C TYR A 304 -12.84 10.95 -11.30
N PHE A 305 -13.03 11.75 -12.36
CA PHE A 305 -12.49 13.10 -12.42
C PHE A 305 -13.35 14.02 -13.29
N THR A 306 -13.18 15.32 -13.09
CA THR A 306 -13.75 16.37 -13.94
C THR A 306 -12.66 17.33 -14.38
N ILE A 307 -12.80 17.96 -15.53
CA ILE A 307 -11.90 19.03 -15.97
C ILE A 307 -12.49 20.38 -15.56
N ASN A 308 -11.73 21.17 -14.81
CA ASN A 308 -12.17 22.51 -14.44
C ASN A 308 -12.02 23.51 -15.60
N SER A 309 -12.48 24.74 -15.40
CA SER A 309 -12.40 25.80 -16.42
C SER A 309 -10.99 26.14 -16.89
N SER A 310 -9.96 25.79 -16.09
CA SER A 310 -8.55 26.00 -16.41
C SER A 310 -7.89 24.78 -17.06
N GLY A 311 -8.66 23.75 -17.42
CA GLY A 311 -8.14 22.54 -18.05
C GLY A 311 -7.49 21.55 -17.08
N VAL A 312 -7.59 21.77 -15.76
CA VAL A 312 -6.95 20.93 -14.75
C VAL A 312 -7.89 19.81 -14.30
N PRO A 313 -7.44 18.54 -14.27
CA PRO A 313 -8.23 17.43 -13.75
C PRO A 313 -8.42 17.50 -12.23
N ILE A 314 -9.66 17.30 -11.79
CA ILE A 314 -10.06 17.26 -10.38
C ILE A 314 -10.65 15.88 -10.08
N PRO A 315 -9.99 15.05 -9.25
CA PRO A 315 -10.52 13.75 -8.83
C PRO A 315 -11.84 13.85 -8.07
N GLN A 316 -12.72 12.87 -8.27
CA GLN A 316 -14.07 12.78 -7.68
C GLN A 316 -14.23 11.42 -6.99
N LEU A 317 -13.82 11.31 -5.72
CA LEU A 317 -13.73 10.03 -5.01
C LEU A 317 -15.07 9.29 -4.78
N LYS A 318 -16.21 9.97 -4.88
CA LYS A 318 -17.59 9.46 -4.63
C LYS A 318 -17.81 8.64 -3.34
N GLY A 319 -16.84 8.59 -2.41
CA GLY A 319 -16.89 7.73 -1.22
C GLY A 319 -16.57 6.26 -1.50
N GLU A 320 -15.96 5.94 -2.65
CA GLU A 320 -15.68 4.58 -3.13
C GLU A 320 -14.25 4.12 -2.79
N PHE A 321 -13.34 5.06 -2.51
CA PHE A 321 -11.93 4.81 -2.20
C PHE A 321 -11.50 5.55 -0.94
N LEU A 322 -10.61 4.94 -0.16
CA LEU A 322 -9.88 5.60 0.91
C LEU A 322 -8.54 6.10 0.37
N TYR A 323 -8.35 7.42 0.41
CA TYR A 323 -7.14 8.07 -0.04
C TYR A 323 -6.63 9.06 1.01
N ASN A 324 -5.35 8.94 1.36
CA ASN A 324 -4.67 9.87 2.26
C ASN A 324 -3.82 10.84 1.41
N ALA A 325 -4.24 12.10 1.35
CA ALA A 325 -3.52 13.13 0.59
C ALA A 325 -2.17 13.49 1.25
N VAL A 326 -1.17 13.90 0.46
CA VAL A 326 0.20 14.21 0.94
C VAL A 326 0.22 15.26 2.06
N GLN A 327 -0.67 16.25 1.99
CA GLN A 327 -0.83 17.28 3.01
C GLN A 327 -1.12 16.67 4.39
N MET A 328 -1.87 15.56 4.43
CA MET A 328 -2.21 14.83 5.66
C MET A 328 -1.10 13.86 6.08
N LEU A 329 -0.21 13.45 5.16
CA LEU A 329 0.87 12.49 5.44
C LEU A 329 1.92 13.05 6.43
N ASN A 330 2.11 14.37 6.47
CA ASN A 330 2.93 15.05 7.50
C ASN A 330 2.45 14.81 8.94
N GLN A 331 1.13 14.65 9.14
CA GLN A 331 0.52 14.42 10.46
C GLN A 331 0.36 12.93 10.78
N GLN A 332 0.47 12.05 9.77
CA GLN A 332 0.06 10.64 9.82
C GLN A 332 1.24 9.65 9.86
N SER A 333 2.32 9.99 10.55
CA SER A 333 3.52 9.13 10.68
C SER A 333 3.24 7.69 11.19
N ALA A 334 2.09 7.46 11.85
CA ALA A 334 1.64 6.16 12.34
C ALA A 334 1.04 5.22 11.26
N TYR A 335 0.89 5.68 10.01
CA TYR A 335 0.43 4.86 8.89
C TYR A 335 1.58 4.42 7.96
N TYR A 336 2.81 4.80 8.29
CA TYR A 336 4.00 4.47 7.52
C TYR A 336 4.76 3.29 8.14
N ALA A 337 4.90 2.21 7.39
CA ALA A 337 5.73 1.08 7.76
C ALA A 337 7.18 1.31 7.33
N GLY A 338 8.14 0.87 8.14
CA GLY A 338 9.56 0.90 7.75
C GLY A 338 9.84 0.02 6.53
N THR A 339 10.75 0.45 5.64
CA THR A 339 11.23 -0.41 4.56
C THR A 339 12.25 -1.43 5.08
N LEU A 340 12.61 -2.41 4.23
CA LEU A 340 13.73 -3.32 4.49
C LEU A 340 14.88 -3.06 3.51
N VAL A 341 16.10 -3.45 3.88
CA VAL A 341 17.23 -3.53 2.93
C VAL A 341 16.91 -4.60 1.88
N HIS A 342 17.14 -4.28 0.61
CA HIS A 342 16.99 -5.20 -0.52
C HIS A 342 18.12 -6.24 -0.55
N ASP A 343 17.75 -7.49 -0.75
CA ASP A 343 18.63 -8.65 -0.91
C ASP A 343 17.99 -9.60 -1.92
N GLU A 344 18.66 -9.83 -3.04
CA GLU A 344 18.16 -10.69 -4.11
C GLU A 344 17.92 -12.13 -3.65
N ASN A 345 18.70 -12.62 -2.68
CA ASN A 345 18.58 -13.99 -2.16
C ASN A 345 17.35 -14.18 -1.27
N ARG A 346 16.73 -13.08 -0.84
CA ARG A 346 15.51 -13.10 -0.04
C ARG A 346 14.25 -12.98 -0.89
N LEU A 347 14.36 -12.86 -2.21
CA LEU A 347 13.17 -12.84 -3.06
C LEU A 347 12.56 -14.25 -3.12
N PRO A 348 11.23 -14.38 -2.94
CA PRO A 348 10.58 -15.68 -2.94
C PRO A 348 10.65 -16.36 -4.32
N GLU A 349 10.83 -17.68 -4.30
CA GLU A 349 11.03 -18.53 -5.44
C GLU A 349 10.05 -19.72 -5.52
N ALA A 350 9.19 -19.81 -6.56
CA ALA A 350 8.32 -20.96 -6.82
C ALA A 350 9.13 -22.25 -6.94
N GLY A 351 8.64 -23.31 -6.29
CA GLY A 351 9.27 -24.63 -6.29
C GLY A 351 10.57 -24.71 -5.50
N LYS A 352 10.93 -23.68 -4.71
CA LYS A 352 12.10 -23.67 -3.83
C LYS A 352 11.68 -23.46 -2.39
N ASP A 353 12.56 -23.88 -1.48
CA ASP A 353 12.45 -23.50 -0.07
C ASP A 353 12.61 -21.99 0.09
N ASN A 354 11.57 -21.36 0.64
CA ASN A 354 11.45 -19.92 0.85
C ASN A 354 11.57 -19.54 2.33
N SER A 355 12.09 -20.44 3.18
CA SER A 355 12.27 -20.20 4.62
C SER A 355 13.09 -18.94 4.95
N GLY A 356 14.00 -18.52 4.06
CA GLY A 356 14.83 -17.32 4.20
C GLY A 356 14.32 -16.08 3.45
N SER A 357 13.23 -16.22 2.69
CA SER A 357 12.70 -15.17 1.83
C SER A 357 11.99 -14.07 2.61
N TYR A 358 11.70 -12.96 1.93
CA TYR A 358 10.84 -11.93 2.46
C TYR A 358 9.43 -12.47 2.66
N TYR A 359 8.94 -12.31 3.87
CA TYR A 359 7.56 -12.57 4.25
C TYR A 359 6.93 -11.32 4.89
N ALA A 360 7.64 -10.20 4.96
CA ALA A 360 7.12 -8.97 5.57
C ALA A 360 6.25 -8.18 4.57
N GLY A 361 5.36 -7.31 5.02
CA GLY A 361 4.55 -6.50 4.10
C GLY A 361 3.20 -6.08 4.67
N LEU A 362 2.65 -4.99 4.15
CA LEU A 362 1.31 -4.49 4.46
C LEU A 362 0.27 -5.18 3.58
N TYR A 363 -0.86 -5.59 4.16
CA TYR A 363 -1.99 -6.09 3.37
C TYR A 363 -2.83 -4.93 2.84
N CYS A 364 -3.43 -5.12 1.66
CA CYS A 364 -4.41 -4.21 1.09
C CYS A 364 -5.52 -4.98 0.36
N PRO A 365 -6.74 -4.41 0.27
CA PRO A 365 -7.77 -4.90 -0.64
C PRO A 365 -7.29 -4.88 -2.10
N GLU A 366 -7.88 -5.74 -2.93
CA GLU A 366 -7.70 -5.64 -4.38
C GLU A 366 -8.24 -4.32 -4.94
N ASN A 367 -7.65 -3.86 -6.04
CA ASN A 367 -8.11 -2.74 -6.84
C ASN A 367 -7.76 -3.00 -8.30
N THR A 368 -8.77 -3.29 -9.12
CA THR A 368 -8.59 -3.70 -10.52
C THR A 368 -9.54 -2.90 -11.40
N PHE A 369 -9.21 -2.63 -12.65
CA PHE A 369 -10.12 -1.85 -13.50
C PHE A 369 -9.79 -2.03 -14.98
N THR A 370 -10.73 -1.66 -15.85
CA THR A 370 -10.57 -1.79 -17.30
C THR A 370 -10.60 -0.43 -17.98
N THR A 371 -9.61 -0.12 -18.80
CA THR A 371 -9.53 1.15 -19.54
C THR A 371 -10.34 1.16 -20.84
N ASP A 372 -10.96 0.04 -21.22
CA ASP A 372 -11.64 -0.17 -22.50
C ASP A 372 -12.81 0.81 -22.80
N GLN A 373 -13.35 1.46 -21.77
CA GLN A 373 -14.47 2.41 -21.88
C GLN A 373 -14.03 3.87 -21.83
N VAL A 374 -12.73 4.14 -21.65
CA VAL A 374 -12.19 5.49 -21.50
C VAL A 374 -11.82 6.05 -22.88
N SER A 375 -12.26 7.27 -23.18
CA SER A 375 -11.89 7.94 -24.44
C SER A 375 -10.39 8.25 -24.51
N ASP A 376 -9.81 8.30 -25.72
CA ASP A 376 -8.39 8.63 -25.93
C ASP A 376 -7.97 9.95 -25.25
N ALA A 377 -8.84 10.95 -25.26
CA ALA A 377 -8.59 12.23 -24.59
C ALA A 377 -8.50 12.07 -23.07
N ASN A 378 -9.38 11.27 -22.47
CA ASN A 378 -9.36 10.99 -21.04
C ASN A 378 -8.20 10.07 -20.65
N LEU A 379 -7.80 9.15 -21.53
CA LEU A 379 -6.58 8.33 -21.33
C LEU A 379 -5.35 9.22 -21.24
N LEU A 380 -5.21 10.18 -22.17
CA LEU A 380 -4.09 11.13 -22.15
C LEU A 380 -4.07 11.94 -20.85
N ILE A 381 -5.23 12.42 -20.40
CA ILE A 381 -5.36 13.11 -19.11
C ILE A 381 -4.89 12.23 -17.94
N LEU A 382 -5.28 10.96 -17.92
CA LEU A 382 -4.88 10.02 -16.88
C LEU A 382 -3.37 9.74 -16.91
N GLU A 383 -2.76 9.69 -18.09
CA GLU A 383 -1.32 9.45 -18.30
C GLU A 383 -0.46 10.67 -17.95
N GLU A 384 -0.92 11.88 -18.28
CA GLU A 384 -0.20 13.14 -18.06
C GLU A 384 -0.45 13.75 -16.66
N TYR A 385 -1.24 13.10 -15.82
CA TYR A 385 -1.54 13.61 -14.48
C TYR A 385 -0.31 13.49 -13.57
N ASP A 386 0.13 14.63 -13.04
CA ASP A 386 1.34 14.73 -12.20
C ASP A 386 1.20 14.09 -10.81
N TYR A 387 -0.02 13.69 -10.42
CA TYR A 387 -0.35 13.15 -9.10
C TYR A 387 -0.82 11.69 -9.18
N PRO A 388 -0.63 10.88 -8.13
CA PRO A 388 -1.32 9.62 -8.02
C PRO A 388 -2.81 9.88 -8.03
N TRP A 389 -3.48 9.14 -8.90
CA TRP A 389 -4.93 9.13 -8.94
C TRP A 389 -5.48 8.54 -7.64
N PRO A 390 -6.38 9.25 -6.92
CA PRO A 390 -6.94 8.78 -5.65
C PRO A 390 -7.76 7.49 -5.73
N MET A 391 -8.13 7.05 -6.95
CA MET A 391 -8.80 5.78 -7.23
C MET A 391 -7.85 4.65 -7.65
N ILE A 392 -6.55 4.93 -7.80
CA ILE A 392 -5.56 3.96 -8.29
C ILE A 392 -4.60 3.63 -7.15
N THR A 393 -4.62 2.39 -6.69
CA THR A 393 -3.76 1.95 -5.59
C THR A 393 -2.30 2.15 -5.95
N HIS A 394 -1.55 2.79 -5.05
CA HIS A 394 -0.14 3.11 -5.24
C HIS A 394 0.60 3.04 -3.89
N VAL A 395 1.93 3.09 -3.95
CA VAL A 395 2.77 3.13 -2.75
C VAL A 395 3.29 4.54 -2.56
N SER A 396 2.88 5.19 -1.47
CA SER A 396 3.45 6.46 -1.00
C SER A 396 4.69 6.17 -0.17
N ILE A 397 5.79 6.87 -0.45
CA ILE A 397 7.09 6.69 0.21
C ILE A 397 7.49 8.02 0.85
N THR A 398 8.07 7.98 2.04
CA THR A 398 8.77 9.11 2.65
C THR A 398 10.21 8.72 2.95
N ALA A 399 11.14 9.62 2.66
CA ALA A 399 12.56 9.46 2.99
C ALA A 399 13.07 10.74 3.66
N LYS A 400 14.01 10.59 4.59
CA LYS A 400 14.70 11.72 5.21
C LYS A 400 16.03 11.95 4.51
N PHE A 401 16.16 13.08 3.83
CA PHE A 401 17.42 13.56 3.27
C PHE A 401 18.06 14.55 4.24
N THR A 402 19.33 14.33 4.58
CA THR A 402 20.15 15.31 5.32
C THR A 402 21.20 15.85 4.36
N PRO A 403 21.16 17.14 3.97
CA PRO A 403 22.16 17.71 3.07
C PRO A 403 23.55 17.76 3.70
N ARG A 404 24.59 17.44 2.93
CA ARG A 404 26.00 17.63 3.27
C ARG A 404 26.46 19.03 2.93
N GLU A 405 26.11 19.48 1.72
CA GLU A 405 26.33 20.85 1.24
C GLU A 405 25.20 21.75 1.74
N LEU A 406 25.56 22.88 2.36
CA LEU A 406 24.61 23.85 2.87
C LEU A 406 25.02 25.28 2.52
N TYR A 407 24.03 26.08 2.19
CA TYR A 407 24.12 27.53 2.07
C TYR A 407 23.71 28.12 3.42
N VAL A 408 24.64 28.85 4.04
CA VAL A 408 24.58 29.21 5.45
C VAL A 408 24.88 30.69 5.63
N GLU A 409 24.11 31.36 6.50
CA GLU A 409 24.38 32.73 6.91
C GLU A 409 25.64 32.80 7.79
N LYS A 410 26.63 33.60 7.37
CA LYS A 410 27.97 33.67 7.99
C LYS A 410 27.91 34.06 9.47
N GLU A 411 26.97 34.93 9.80
CA GLU A 411 26.65 35.38 11.16
C GLU A 411 26.11 34.29 12.10
N MET A 412 25.75 33.10 11.58
CA MET A 412 25.37 31.95 12.42
C MET A 412 26.58 31.41 13.20
N ALA A 413 27.80 31.53 12.66
CA ALA A 413 29.04 31.06 13.28
C ALA A 413 29.27 31.67 14.67
N ASP A 414 29.06 32.99 14.79
CA ASP A 414 29.23 33.70 16.05
C ASP A 414 28.09 33.43 17.03
N TRP A 415 26.85 33.28 16.53
CA TRP A 415 25.70 32.96 17.36
C TRP A 415 25.84 31.58 18.04
N ILE A 416 26.19 30.54 17.27
CA ILE A 416 26.41 29.18 17.79
C ILE A 416 27.52 29.15 18.87
N MET A 417 28.54 29.99 18.73
CA MET A 417 29.64 30.08 19.69
C MET A 417 29.27 30.83 20.97
N ASN A 418 28.44 31.86 20.89
CA ASN A 418 28.23 32.83 21.97
C ASN A 418 26.96 32.59 22.79
N GLU A 419 25.90 32.03 22.21
CA GLU A 419 24.59 31.92 22.89
C GLU A 419 24.34 30.56 23.56
N GLU A 420 25.37 29.72 23.68
CA GLU A 420 25.28 28.38 24.27
C GLU A 420 24.01 27.62 23.87
N ASP A 421 23.74 27.45 22.57
CA ASP A 421 22.68 26.52 22.17
C ASP A 421 23.04 25.13 22.71
N ASP A 422 22.34 24.71 23.77
CA ASP A 422 22.57 23.46 24.51
C ASP A 422 22.47 22.21 23.60
N ASN A 423 21.92 22.37 22.40
CA ASN A 423 21.76 21.29 21.43
C ASN A 423 22.89 21.20 20.41
N VAL A 424 23.80 22.18 20.35
CA VAL A 424 25.05 22.06 19.59
C VAL A 424 26.16 21.64 20.56
N PRO A 425 26.67 20.40 20.47
CA PRO A 425 27.71 19.92 21.36
C PRO A 425 28.92 20.84 21.37
N SER A 426 29.48 21.11 22.55
CA SER A 426 30.58 22.05 22.76
C SER A 426 31.78 21.79 21.84
N GLU A 427 32.08 20.52 21.59
CA GLU A 427 33.16 20.03 20.72
C GLU A 427 32.91 20.28 19.23
N MET A 428 31.65 20.54 18.84
CA MET A 428 31.23 20.79 17.46
C MET A 428 31.20 22.29 17.14
N ARG A 429 30.90 23.15 18.13
CA ARG A 429 30.76 24.61 17.95
C ARG A 429 31.98 25.24 17.24
N GLY A 430 33.19 24.91 17.72
CA GLY A 430 34.43 25.43 17.12
C GLY A 430 34.64 24.98 15.67
N LYS A 431 34.26 23.74 15.34
CA LYS A 431 34.36 23.20 13.97
C LYS A 431 33.37 23.88 13.04
N ILE A 432 32.12 24.02 13.46
CA ILE A 432 31.08 24.73 12.70
C ILE A 432 31.52 26.17 12.44
N LYS A 433 31.99 26.88 13.48
CA LYS A 433 32.49 28.25 13.35
C LYS A 433 33.58 28.34 12.28
N GLN A 434 34.61 27.50 12.40
CA GLN A 434 35.71 27.48 11.45
C GLN A 434 35.25 27.17 10.02
N LYS A 435 34.32 26.23 9.84
CA LYS A 435 33.77 25.90 8.50
C LYS A 435 32.98 27.03 7.90
N VAL A 436 32.12 27.70 8.66
CA VAL A 436 31.32 28.82 8.18
C VAL A 436 32.22 30.05 7.89
N GLU A 437 33.22 30.32 8.72
CA GLU A 437 34.17 31.42 8.49
C GLU A 437 35.01 31.20 7.22
N ASN A 438 35.43 29.96 6.97
CA ASN A 438 36.22 29.57 5.79
C ASN A 438 35.35 29.05 4.63
N GLY A 439 34.02 29.17 4.75
CA GLY A 439 33.09 28.73 3.72
C GLY A 439 33.29 29.52 2.44
N ARG A 440 32.94 28.91 1.31
CA ARG A 440 33.06 29.55 0.00
C ARG A 440 32.03 30.67 -0.09
N ASP A 441 32.47 31.91 -0.30
CA ASP A 441 31.55 33.04 -0.41
C ASP A 441 30.57 32.81 -1.58
N PHE A 442 29.29 33.01 -1.31
CA PHE A 442 28.22 32.88 -2.30
C PHE A 442 27.61 34.23 -2.63
N LEU A 443 27.04 34.90 -1.62
CA LEU A 443 26.32 36.16 -1.78
C LEU A 443 26.54 37.05 -0.57
N THR A 444 26.75 38.35 -0.80
CA THR A 444 26.64 39.38 0.25
C THR A 444 25.61 40.39 -0.20
N VAL A 445 24.53 40.54 0.56
CA VAL A 445 23.45 41.48 0.27
C VAL A 445 23.77 42.82 0.93
N GLU A 446 23.61 43.93 0.21
CA GLU A 446 23.82 45.27 0.76
C GLU A 446 22.83 45.56 1.89
N GLY A 447 23.33 45.83 3.10
CA GLY A 447 22.50 45.98 4.30
C GLY A 447 21.93 44.67 4.87
N GLY A 448 22.26 43.52 4.28
CA GLY A 448 21.91 42.18 4.75
C GLY A 448 23.13 41.37 5.21
N GLY A 449 22.91 40.09 5.50
CA GLY A 449 23.97 39.15 5.88
C GLY A 449 24.75 38.60 4.69
N THR A 450 25.92 38.00 4.97
CA THR A 450 26.70 37.22 4.00
C THR A 450 26.29 35.76 4.06
N ILE A 451 26.16 35.12 2.90
CA ILE A 451 25.90 33.68 2.73
C ILE A 451 27.16 33.02 2.19
N VAL A 452 27.52 31.89 2.80
CA VAL A 452 28.62 31.02 2.40
C VAL A 452 28.11 29.62 2.11
N ILE A 453 28.85 28.88 1.29
CA ILE A 453 28.60 27.46 1.01
C ILE A 453 29.62 26.64 1.79
N ILE A 454 29.13 25.63 2.51
CA ILE A 454 29.95 24.71 3.31
C ILE A 454 29.61 23.26 2.99
N ASN A 455 30.58 22.38 3.24
CA ASN A 455 30.37 20.93 3.30
C ASN A 455 30.57 20.45 4.74
N THR A 456 29.57 19.76 5.27
CA THR A 456 29.58 19.19 6.62
C THR A 456 30.31 17.84 6.66
N ASP A 457 30.93 17.53 7.79
CA ASP A 457 31.70 16.29 8.00
C ASP A 457 30.85 15.17 8.61
N SER A 458 29.56 15.42 8.86
CA SER A 458 28.62 14.40 9.33
C SER A 458 27.16 14.87 9.26
N GLU A 459 26.24 13.91 9.25
CA GLU A 459 24.80 14.18 9.40
C GLU A 459 24.47 14.99 10.65
N LYS A 460 25.15 14.71 11.79
CA LYS A 460 24.90 15.38 13.07
C LYS A 460 25.28 16.87 13.01
N GLU A 461 26.37 17.19 12.31
CA GLU A 461 26.78 18.57 12.10
C GLU A 461 25.79 19.34 11.22
N SER A 462 25.36 18.76 10.10
CA SER A 462 24.32 19.34 9.25
C SER A 462 23.02 19.61 10.02
N GLN A 463 22.56 18.62 10.79
CA GLN A 463 21.37 18.72 11.64
C GLN A 463 21.48 19.83 12.69
N ALA A 464 22.64 19.94 13.34
CA ALA A 464 22.92 21.00 14.31
C ALA A 464 22.85 22.39 13.66
N ILE A 465 23.48 22.58 12.49
CA ILE A 465 23.48 23.84 11.74
C ILE A 465 22.05 24.24 11.33
N LEU A 466 21.29 23.32 10.74
CA LEU A 466 19.92 23.58 10.30
C LEU A 466 19.02 23.99 11.46
N THR A 467 19.14 23.30 12.60
CA THR A 467 18.33 23.59 13.79
C THR A 467 18.74 24.91 14.45
N ALA A 468 20.04 25.18 14.55
CA ALA A 468 20.58 26.44 15.06
C ALA A 468 20.05 27.65 14.26
N SER A 469 20.08 27.57 12.93
CA SER A 469 19.57 28.63 12.06
C SER A 469 18.07 28.91 12.30
N LEU A 470 17.25 27.86 12.45
CA LEU A 470 15.82 28.02 12.77
C LEU A 470 15.60 28.71 14.12
N ARG A 471 16.38 28.35 15.15
CA ARG A 471 16.26 28.98 16.49
C ARG A 471 16.61 30.45 16.44
N LYS A 472 17.68 30.80 15.72
CA LYS A 472 18.14 32.18 15.59
C LYS A 472 17.17 33.05 14.79
N HIS A 473 16.63 32.52 13.68
CA HIS A 473 15.94 33.34 12.68
C HIS A 473 14.41 33.16 12.62
N TYR A 474 13.85 32.15 13.31
CA TYR A 474 12.40 31.91 13.32
C TYR A 474 11.89 31.22 14.60
N ALA A 475 11.66 29.91 14.56
CA ALA A 475 11.17 29.09 15.67
C ALA A 475 11.34 27.60 15.37
N VAL A 476 11.64 26.81 16.39
CA VAL A 476 11.76 25.35 16.32
C VAL A 476 10.63 24.69 17.10
N GLN A 477 9.94 23.74 16.47
CA GLN A 477 9.05 22.80 17.13
C GLN A 477 9.86 21.59 17.62
N GLU A 478 10.30 21.63 18.88
CA GLU A 478 11.16 20.58 19.44
C GLU A 478 10.38 19.31 19.77
N SER A 479 10.77 18.18 19.16
CA SER A 479 10.26 16.83 19.44
C SER A 479 8.75 16.62 19.17
N GLY A 480 8.35 15.37 18.89
CA GLY A 480 6.95 15.03 18.62
C GLY A 480 6.55 15.13 17.14
N ILE A 481 5.24 14.96 16.84
CA ILE A 481 4.71 15.05 15.47
C ILE A 481 4.71 16.52 15.04
N TYR A 482 5.25 16.81 13.86
CA TYR A 482 5.24 18.17 13.31
C TYR A 482 3.81 18.64 13.07
N ASP A 483 3.47 19.80 13.64
CA ASP A 483 2.17 20.42 13.48
C ASP A 483 2.31 21.65 12.58
N HIS A 484 1.89 21.53 11.32
CA HIS A 484 1.99 22.60 10.34
C HIS A 484 1.13 23.83 10.69
N GLN A 485 0.18 23.71 11.62
CA GLN A 485 -0.65 24.83 12.08
C GLN A 485 0.03 25.65 13.17
N LYS A 486 1.08 25.12 13.80
CA LYS A 486 1.86 25.84 14.81
C LYS A 486 2.97 26.66 14.16
N LYS A 487 3.35 27.73 14.85
CA LYS A 487 4.51 28.55 14.49
C LYS A 487 5.79 27.71 14.57
N GLY A 488 6.71 27.91 13.63
CA GLY A 488 8.00 27.22 13.59
C GLY A 488 7.99 25.97 12.74
N PHE A 489 9.19 25.51 12.40
CA PHE A 489 9.45 24.24 11.73
C PHE A 489 10.04 23.23 12.73
N PRO A 490 9.93 21.92 12.50
CA PRO A 490 10.59 20.95 13.36
C PRO A 490 12.11 21.05 13.16
N GLU A 491 12.87 20.50 14.12
CA GLU A 491 14.32 20.45 14.03
C GLU A 491 14.81 19.84 12.71
N ASN A 492 16.02 20.19 12.28
CA ASN A 492 16.66 19.68 11.05
C ASN A 492 15.90 20.01 9.75
N THR A 493 15.14 21.10 9.73
CA THR A 493 14.47 21.57 8.51
C THR A 493 15.45 22.38 7.67
N TYR A 494 15.59 22.01 6.40
CA TYR A 494 16.28 22.81 5.39
C TYR A 494 15.26 23.39 4.41
N LEU A 495 15.67 24.40 3.65
CA LEU A 495 14.90 24.89 2.51
C LEU A 495 15.61 24.53 1.22
N SER A 496 14.85 24.21 0.18
CA SER A 496 15.40 23.93 -1.14
C SER A 496 14.83 24.85 -2.20
N VAL A 497 15.66 25.20 -3.17
CA VAL A 497 15.25 25.89 -4.40
C VAL A 497 16.00 25.27 -5.57
N VAL A 498 15.38 25.30 -6.75
CA VAL A 498 16.05 24.90 -8.00
C VAL A 498 16.62 26.17 -8.62
N ASP A 499 17.92 26.18 -8.88
CA ASP A 499 18.62 27.30 -9.50
C ASP A 499 18.31 27.44 -10.99
N GLU A 500 18.85 28.48 -11.63
CA GLU A 500 18.64 28.73 -13.07
C GLU A 500 19.26 27.65 -13.98
N GLN A 501 20.20 26.87 -13.45
CA GLN A 501 20.86 25.76 -14.15
C GLN A 501 20.11 24.43 -13.94
N GLY A 502 19.06 24.42 -13.12
CA GLY A 502 18.26 23.24 -12.82
C GLY A 502 18.78 22.41 -11.63
N TYR A 503 19.80 22.89 -10.90
CA TYR A 503 20.32 22.19 -9.74
C TYR A 503 19.54 22.56 -8.47
N THR A 504 19.28 21.56 -7.63
CA THR A 504 18.70 21.82 -6.32
C THR A 504 19.77 22.32 -5.35
N GLU A 505 19.53 23.45 -4.71
CA GLU A 505 20.36 24.03 -3.67
C GLU A 505 19.69 23.86 -2.29
N PHE A 506 20.49 23.73 -1.23
CA PHE A 506 20.01 23.45 0.13
C PHE A 506 20.44 24.56 1.11
N TYR A 507 19.47 25.25 1.67
CA TYR A 507 19.64 26.44 2.50
C TYR A 507 19.23 26.18 3.95
N THR A 508 19.95 26.82 4.86
CA THR A 508 19.43 27.12 6.19
C THR A 508 18.30 28.15 6.11
N TYR A 509 17.49 28.27 7.16
CA TYR A 509 16.41 29.25 7.21
C TYR A 509 16.92 30.69 7.13
N GLY A 510 18.00 31.02 7.86
CA GLY A 510 18.60 32.35 7.84
C GLY A 510 19.12 32.75 6.46
N ALA A 511 19.84 31.85 5.78
CA ALA A 511 20.32 32.09 4.42
C ALA A 511 19.17 32.32 3.42
N ALA A 512 18.14 31.47 3.47
CA ALA A 512 16.95 31.63 2.62
C ALA A 512 16.23 32.97 2.90
N ARG A 513 16.12 33.35 4.17
CA ARG A 513 15.51 34.62 4.59
C ARG A 513 16.26 35.83 4.05
N ILE A 514 17.60 35.84 4.13
CA ILE A 514 18.44 36.92 3.58
C ILE A 514 18.16 37.12 2.08
N ILE A 515 18.07 36.02 1.32
CA ILE A 515 17.76 36.08 -0.12
C ILE A 515 16.33 36.58 -0.36
N ALA A 516 15.36 36.07 0.39
CA ALA A 516 13.97 36.49 0.27
C ALA A 516 13.81 38.00 0.56
N GLU A 517 14.42 38.50 1.64
CA GLU A 517 14.38 39.92 2.01
C GLU A 517 15.02 40.81 0.94
N ALA A 518 16.12 40.35 0.32
CA ALA A 518 16.77 41.01 -0.81
C ALA A 518 15.87 41.04 -2.05
N ALA A 519 15.08 39.99 -2.27
CA ALA A 519 14.09 39.90 -3.34
C ALA A 519 12.79 40.68 -3.05
N GLY A 520 12.72 41.39 -1.92
CA GLY A 520 11.58 42.24 -1.57
C GLY A 520 10.52 41.55 -0.71
N TRP A 521 10.75 40.32 -0.27
CA TRP A 521 9.93 39.70 0.78
C TRP A 521 10.03 40.53 2.06
N ARG A 522 8.91 40.63 2.77
CA ARG A 522 8.81 41.33 4.06
C ARG A 522 7.97 40.47 4.97
N GLU A 523 8.39 40.42 6.22
CA GLU A 523 7.64 39.80 7.30
C GLU A 523 6.31 40.52 7.47
N ASP A 524 5.21 39.78 7.37
CA ASP A 524 3.87 40.26 7.68
C ASP A 524 3.49 39.82 9.10
N PRO A 525 3.41 40.74 10.07
CA PRO A 525 3.07 40.38 11.45
C PRO A 525 1.61 39.92 11.61
N ASP A 526 0.74 40.19 10.63
CA ASP A 526 -0.67 39.80 10.65
C ASP A 526 -0.93 38.45 9.94
N ASP A 527 0.08 37.88 9.28
CA ASP A 527 0.04 36.56 8.63
C ASP A 527 1.05 35.59 9.27
N GLU A 528 0.56 34.73 10.18
CA GLU A 528 1.40 33.77 10.90
C GLU A 528 2.07 32.73 9.99
N ASP A 529 1.56 32.52 8.77
CA ASP A 529 2.11 31.60 7.78
C ASP A 529 3.10 32.27 6.82
N ASN A 530 3.18 33.60 6.80
CA ASN A 530 4.14 34.36 6.00
C ASN A 530 5.58 33.90 6.25
N TYR A 531 5.94 33.60 7.50
CA TYR A 531 7.25 33.07 7.88
C TYR A 531 7.56 31.68 7.32
N LYS A 532 6.54 30.89 6.95
CA LYS A 532 6.74 29.58 6.34
C LYS A 532 6.92 29.68 4.81
N GLN A 533 6.69 30.86 4.24
CA GLN A 533 6.66 31.12 2.80
C GLN A 533 7.72 32.15 2.43
N LEU A 534 8.99 31.74 2.50
CA LEU A 534 10.13 32.56 2.06
C LEU A 534 10.23 32.53 0.52
N ALA A 535 9.45 33.36 -0.16
CA ALA A 535 9.47 33.49 -1.62
C ALA A 535 9.36 32.12 -2.35
N SER A 536 10.36 31.74 -3.16
CA SER A 536 10.40 30.49 -3.92
C SER A 536 10.98 29.29 -3.16
N PHE A 537 11.42 29.48 -1.92
CA PHE A 537 12.05 28.42 -1.13
C PHE A 537 11.02 27.41 -0.61
N LYS A 538 11.35 26.13 -0.77
CA LYS A 538 10.52 25.01 -0.33
C LYS A 538 11.07 24.46 0.98
N ALA A 539 10.34 24.63 2.07
CA ALA A 539 10.75 24.06 3.36
C ALA A 539 10.58 22.54 3.36
N MET A 540 11.59 21.81 3.84
CA MET A 540 11.62 20.36 3.96
C MET A 540 11.63 19.97 5.46
N PRO A 541 10.46 19.88 6.12
CA PRO A 541 10.38 19.62 7.55
C PRO A 541 11.13 18.35 7.96
N ARG A 542 12.10 18.45 8.88
CA ARG A 542 13.03 17.36 9.26
C ARG A 542 13.81 16.72 8.10
N GLY A 543 13.85 17.38 6.94
CA GLY A 543 14.38 16.84 5.70
C GLY A 543 13.54 15.73 5.08
N ARG A 544 12.25 15.59 5.45
CA ARG A 544 11.37 14.59 4.85
C ARG A 544 10.85 15.01 3.49
N GLY A 545 11.17 14.22 2.48
CA GLY A 545 10.55 14.25 1.16
C GLY A 545 9.51 13.14 0.98
N TYR A 546 8.53 13.40 0.12
CA TYR A 546 7.49 12.45 -0.28
C TYR A 546 7.61 12.06 -1.74
N TYR A 547 7.39 10.78 -2.00
CA TYR A 547 7.48 10.11 -3.30
C TYR A 547 6.31 9.15 -3.45
N TYR A 548 6.09 8.67 -4.67
CA TYR A 548 5.16 7.57 -4.92
C TYR A 548 5.65 6.69 -6.06
N THR A 549 5.04 5.53 -6.16
CA THR A 549 5.12 4.68 -7.34
C THR A 549 3.84 3.87 -7.48
N TYR A 550 3.44 3.65 -8.72
CA TYR A 550 2.40 2.69 -9.07
C TYR A 550 2.95 1.27 -8.91
N ILE A 551 2.06 0.33 -8.59
CA ILE A 551 2.40 -1.09 -8.40
C ILE A 551 2.37 -1.76 -9.77
N ASP A 552 3.53 -1.94 -10.41
CA ASP A 552 3.61 -2.60 -11.72
C ASP A 552 3.12 -4.06 -11.67
N ASN A 553 1.92 -4.31 -12.18
CA ASN A 553 1.33 -5.64 -12.30
C ASN A 553 1.54 -6.28 -13.69
N ARG A 554 2.39 -5.69 -14.55
CA ARG A 554 2.71 -6.25 -15.87
C ARG A 554 3.69 -7.41 -15.77
N LYS A 555 3.71 -8.28 -16.78
CA LYS A 555 4.70 -9.36 -16.91
C LYS A 555 6.10 -8.80 -17.11
N GLU A 556 7.13 -9.52 -16.68
CA GLU A 556 8.53 -9.10 -16.83
C GLU A 556 8.90 -8.69 -18.27
N SER A 557 8.39 -9.39 -19.29
CA SER A 557 8.60 -9.07 -20.71
C SER A 557 8.03 -7.72 -21.17
N GLU A 558 7.12 -7.13 -20.41
CA GLU A 558 6.40 -5.89 -20.73
C GLU A 558 6.95 -4.67 -19.96
N ARG A 559 7.94 -4.87 -19.08
CA ARG A 559 8.52 -3.84 -18.20
C ARG A 559 9.56 -2.92 -18.86
N ASN A 560 9.65 -2.94 -20.19
CA ASN A 560 10.55 -2.05 -20.95
C ASN A 560 10.01 -0.62 -21.10
N LYS A 561 8.77 -0.36 -20.65
CA LYS A 561 8.15 0.96 -20.63
C LYS A 561 7.93 1.45 -19.19
N PRO A 562 7.91 2.78 -18.96
CA PRO A 562 7.57 3.34 -17.66
C PRO A 562 6.18 2.84 -17.18
N VAL A 563 6.03 2.61 -15.88
CA VAL A 563 4.75 2.21 -15.27
C VAL A 563 3.73 3.34 -15.39
N THR A 564 2.52 3.09 -15.86
CA THR A 564 1.42 4.08 -15.85
C THR A 564 0.36 3.69 -14.81
N TYR A 565 -0.67 4.53 -14.65
CA TYR A 565 -1.78 4.21 -13.76
C TYR A 565 -2.44 2.86 -14.12
N ALA A 566 -2.53 2.54 -15.42
CA ALA A 566 -3.21 1.34 -15.93
C ALA A 566 -2.50 0.03 -15.55
N ASP A 567 -1.20 0.13 -15.28
CA ASP A 567 -0.36 -0.97 -14.82
C ASP A 567 -0.55 -1.25 -13.32
N SER A 568 -1.12 -0.30 -12.57
CA SER A 568 -1.32 -0.33 -11.12
C SER A 568 -2.57 -1.06 -10.67
N GLN A 569 -2.73 -2.29 -11.15
CA GLN A 569 -3.84 -3.16 -10.76
C GLN A 569 -3.39 -4.11 -9.66
N VAL A 570 -3.99 -3.99 -8.49
CA VAL A 570 -3.69 -4.81 -7.33
C VAL A 570 -4.68 -5.98 -7.31
N GLU A 571 -4.19 -7.15 -7.66
CA GLU A 571 -4.98 -8.38 -7.60
C GLU A 571 -4.89 -9.00 -6.20
N ARG A 572 -6.00 -9.57 -5.72
CA ARG A 572 -5.96 -10.34 -4.47
C ARG A 572 -5.05 -11.56 -4.59
N ASN A 573 -4.60 -12.09 -3.45
CA ASN A 573 -3.69 -13.23 -3.39
C ASN A 573 -2.37 -12.99 -4.14
N MET A 574 -1.91 -11.73 -4.20
CA MET A 574 -0.63 -11.32 -4.77
C MET A 574 0.27 -10.67 -3.71
N TYR A 575 1.60 -10.83 -3.86
CA TYR A 575 2.59 -10.21 -2.99
C TYR A 575 3.58 -9.37 -3.80
N TYR A 576 3.38 -8.07 -3.76
CA TYR A 576 4.17 -7.10 -4.49
C TYR A 576 5.39 -6.68 -3.68
N ILE A 577 6.59 -7.03 -4.14
CA ILE A 577 7.86 -6.55 -3.56
C ILE A 577 8.43 -5.47 -4.48
N LEU A 578 8.37 -4.23 -4.01
CA LEU A 578 8.92 -3.07 -4.69
C LEU A 578 10.33 -2.81 -4.19
N THR A 579 11.26 -2.51 -5.11
CA THR A 579 12.65 -2.16 -4.76
C THR A 579 12.97 -0.75 -5.18
N ILE A 580 13.22 0.13 -4.22
CA ILE A 580 13.79 1.47 -4.46
C ILE A 580 15.27 1.28 -4.82
N ASN A 581 15.64 1.58 -6.06
CA ASN A 581 17.03 1.44 -6.51
C ASN A 581 17.91 2.62 -6.08
N SER A 582 17.39 3.84 -6.16
CA SER A 582 18.09 5.08 -5.81
C SER A 582 17.09 6.23 -5.59
N PHE A 583 17.58 7.31 -4.97
CA PHE A 583 16.88 8.59 -4.87
C PHE A 583 17.61 9.64 -5.71
N SER A 584 16.90 10.31 -6.62
CA SER A 584 17.49 11.29 -7.54
C SER A 584 17.27 12.75 -7.15
N SER A 585 16.36 13.01 -6.21
CA SER A 585 15.99 14.35 -5.75
C SER A 585 15.45 14.27 -4.31
N PRO A 586 15.39 15.39 -3.55
CA PRO A 586 14.98 15.40 -2.13
C PRO A 586 13.52 15.04 -1.88
N GLY A 587 12.74 14.73 -2.92
CA GLY A 587 11.31 14.47 -2.84
C GLY A 587 10.51 15.76 -2.79
N ARG A 588 9.18 15.66 -2.72
CA ARG A 588 8.32 16.84 -2.58
C ARG A 588 7.89 17.07 -1.15
N THR A 589 7.45 18.29 -0.87
CA THR A 589 6.87 18.69 0.41
C THR A 589 5.35 18.47 0.37
N GLY A 590 4.70 18.40 1.54
CA GLY A 590 3.23 18.34 1.58
C GLY A 590 2.52 19.53 0.93
N SER A 591 3.24 20.62 0.61
CA SER A 591 2.71 21.85 0.02
C SER A 591 2.85 21.93 -1.51
N GLU A 592 3.54 20.99 -2.15
CA GLU A 592 3.68 20.95 -3.62
C GLU A 592 3.57 19.52 -4.15
N PRO A 593 2.82 19.25 -5.23
CA PRO A 593 2.33 17.90 -5.39
C PRO A 593 3.08 17.10 -6.48
N GLU A 594 4.07 17.64 -7.19
CA GLU A 594 4.74 16.97 -8.35
C GLU A 594 5.62 15.77 -7.95
N TYR A 595 5.05 14.60 -7.84
CA TYR A 595 5.76 13.45 -7.34
C TYR A 595 6.94 12.99 -8.23
N VAL A 596 8.02 12.52 -7.60
CA VAL A 596 9.16 11.91 -8.28
C VAL A 596 8.93 10.41 -8.39
N LYS A 597 8.78 9.93 -9.63
CA LYS A 597 8.63 8.51 -9.96
C LYS A 597 9.93 7.77 -9.64
N VAL A 598 9.88 6.89 -8.65
CA VAL A 598 11.05 6.09 -8.25
C VAL A 598 11.21 4.92 -9.23
N HIS A 599 12.44 4.68 -9.70
CA HIS A 599 12.78 3.48 -10.45
C HIS A 599 12.62 2.24 -9.57
N THR A 600 11.45 1.61 -9.63
CA THR A 600 11.20 0.33 -8.96
C THR A 600 11.46 -0.83 -9.89
N HIS A 601 12.32 -1.76 -9.45
CA HIS A 601 12.30 -3.11 -10.02
C HIS A 601 11.31 -3.93 -9.20
N ILE A 602 10.24 -4.37 -9.84
CA ILE A 602 9.25 -5.27 -9.27
C ILE A 602 9.62 -6.67 -9.76
N LYS A 603 9.58 -7.67 -8.89
CA LYS A 603 9.58 -9.08 -9.30
C LYS A 603 8.19 -9.63 -9.04
N ASP A 604 7.69 -10.44 -9.98
CA ASP A 604 6.42 -11.15 -9.80
C ASP A 604 6.51 -12.02 -8.55
N TRP A 605 5.43 -12.06 -7.77
CA TRP A 605 5.34 -13.09 -6.75
C TRP A 605 5.25 -14.44 -7.43
N LYS A 606 6.06 -15.37 -6.92
CA LYS A 606 5.86 -16.80 -7.11
C LYS A 606 4.73 -17.23 -6.16
N PRO A 607 3.67 -17.87 -6.68
CA PRO A 607 2.36 -18.00 -6.05
C PRO A 607 2.45 -18.28 -4.55
N GLY A 608 1.76 -17.47 -3.74
CA GLY A 608 1.69 -17.59 -2.28
C GLY A 608 0.95 -18.79 -1.73
N GLY A 609 1.11 -19.94 -2.37
CA GLY A 609 0.12 -20.99 -2.29
C GLY A 609 -1.04 -20.62 -3.20
N ASN A 610 -1.06 -21.25 -4.36
CA ASN A 610 -2.32 -21.61 -4.99
C ASN A 610 -2.71 -22.90 -4.29
N ALA A 611 -3.89 -22.97 -3.69
CA ALA A 611 -4.50 -24.26 -3.45
C ALA A 611 -4.94 -24.80 -4.82
N SER A 612 -4.01 -25.40 -5.57
CA SER A 612 -4.37 -26.31 -6.64
C SER A 612 -4.59 -27.64 -5.96
N VAL A 613 -5.83 -28.09 -5.92
CA VAL A 613 -6.11 -29.49 -5.62
C VAL A 613 -5.94 -30.24 -6.95
N GLU A 614 -5.44 -31.44 -6.87
CA GLU A 614 -5.65 -32.50 -7.84
C GLU A 614 -6.24 -33.64 -7.01
N LEU A 615 -7.22 -34.37 -7.53
CA LEU A 615 -7.84 -35.48 -6.82
C LEU A 615 -7.87 -36.73 -7.68
N ASN A 616 -7.43 -37.82 -7.07
CA ASN A 616 -7.92 -39.16 -7.32
C ASN A 616 -8.96 -39.52 -6.26
#